data_AF-A0A8C4MD58-F1
#
_entry.id   AF-A0A8C4MD58-F1
#
_cell.length_a   1.000
_cell.length_b   1.000
_cell.length_c   1.000
_cell.angle_alpha   90.00
_cell.angle_beta   90.00
_cell.angle_gamma   90.00
#
_symmetry.space_group_name_H-M   'P 1'
#
loop_
_entity.id
_entity.type
_entity.pdbx_description
1 polymer ?
#
loop_
_entity_poly.entity_id
_entity_poly.type
_entity_poly.pdbx_seq_one_letter_code
_entity_poly.pdbx_strand_id
1 'polypeptide(L)'
;MANVERTFIAIKPDGVQRSLVGEIIKRFEQKGFRLVAMKLLQASEDLLKQHYVDLKDRPFFPGLVKYMHSGPIVAMEHHSWQ
;
A
#
# COMPACT_ATOMS: atom_id res chain seq x y z
N MET A 1 -0.59 28.03 -8.94
CA MET A 1 0.21 26.99 -8.25
C MET A 1 -0.36 25.65 -8.66
N ALA A 2 0.47 24.74 -9.14
CA ALA A 2 0.03 23.39 -9.48
C ALA A 2 -0.43 22.67 -8.20
N ASN A 3 -1.46 21.82 -8.30
CA ASN A 3 -2.04 21.16 -7.12
C ASN A 3 -1.10 20.03 -6.64
N VAL A 4 -0.77 20.03 -5.35
CA VAL A 4 0.00 18.95 -4.73
C VAL A 4 -0.88 17.71 -4.64
N GLU A 5 -0.63 16.73 -5.49
CA GLU A 5 -1.33 15.44 -5.47
C GLU A 5 -0.71 14.48 -4.45
N ARG A 6 -1.57 13.76 -3.73
CA ARG A 6 -1.20 12.72 -2.77
C ARG A 6 -1.66 11.37 -3.27
N THR A 7 -0.80 10.37 -3.14
CA THR A 7 -1.08 9.00 -3.58
C THR A 7 -0.78 8.01 -2.46
N PHE A 8 -1.73 7.10 -2.26
CA PHE A 8 -1.57 5.97 -1.37
C PHE A 8 -0.78 4.85 -2.05
N ILE A 9 0.19 4.28 -1.32
CA ILE A 9 1.01 3.15 -1.75
C ILE A 9 1.02 2.12 -0.63
N ALA A 10 0.73 0.86 -0.96
CA ALA A 10 0.82 -0.25 -0.02
C ALA A 10 1.91 -1.24 -0.44
N ILE A 11 2.87 -1.46 0.44
CA ILE A 11 3.78 -2.61 0.34
C ILE A 11 3.05 -3.81 0.93
N LYS A 12 2.75 -4.78 0.06
CA LYS A 12 2.00 -6.00 0.38
C LYS A 12 2.80 -6.94 1.30
N PRO A 13 2.15 -7.95 1.92
CA PRO A 13 2.81 -8.78 2.94
C PRO A 13 4.08 -9.47 2.46
N ASP A 14 4.14 -9.93 1.21
CA ASP A 14 5.33 -10.53 0.61
C ASP A 14 6.49 -9.56 0.47
N GLY A 15 6.22 -8.29 0.15
CA GLY A 15 7.24 -7.25 0.09
C GLY A 15 7.84 -6.94 1.46
N VAL A 16 7.01 -6.99 2.51
CA VAL A 16 7.46 -6.84 3.90
C VAL A 16 8.27 -8.06 4.34
N GLN A 17 7.75 -9.28 4.11
CA GLN A 17 8.41 -10.54 4.48
C GLN A 17 9.78 -10.71 3.80
N ARG A 18 9.93 -10.22 2.57
CA ARG A 18 11.19 -10.25 1.82
C ARG A 18 12.13 -9.10 2.16
N SER A 19 11.83 -8.31 3.19
CA SER A 19 12.62 -7.14 3.62
C SER A 19 12.83 -6.09 2.51
N LEU A 20 11.86 -5.92 1.60
CA LEU A 20 11.96 -4.99 0.46
C LEU A 20 11.49 -3.56 0.78
N VAL A 21 11.07 -3.28 2.01
CA VAL A 21 10.49 -1.99 2.40
C VAL A 21 11.41 -0.82 2.06
N GLY A 22 12.68 -0.88 2.49
CA GLY A 22 13.65 0.19 2.24
C GLY A 22 13.98 0.39 0.77
N GLU A 23 14.12 -0.70 0.01
CA GLU A 23 14.38 -0.65 -1.44
C GLU A 23 13.21 -0.01 -2.21
N ILE A 24 11.97 -0.32 -1.81
CA ILE A 24 10.77 0.28 -2.42
C ILE A 24 10.68 1.77 -2.11
N ILE A 25 10.86 2.18 -0.85
CA ILE A 25 10.86 3.60 -0.46
C ILE A 25 11.92 4.38 -1.24
N LYS A 26 13.15 3.85 -1.28
CA LYS A 26 14.28 4.45 -2.00
C LYS A 26 13.93 4.73 -3.47
N ARG A 27 13.23 3.83 -4.15
CA ARG A 27 12.82 4.03 -5.55
C ARG A 27 11.86 5.21 -5.74
N PHE A 28 10.94 5.44 -4.80
CA PHE A 28 10.02 6.58 -4.89
C PHE A 28 10.75 7.90 -4.58
N GLU A 29 11.58 7.92 -3.55
CA GLU A 29 12.37 9.10 -3.19
C GLU A 29 13.35 9.51 -4.29
N GLN A 30 14.03 8.54 -4.93
CA GLN A 30 14.93 8.80 -6.06
C GLN A 30 14.22 9.35 -7.30
N LYS A 31 12.91 9.10 -7.45
CA LYS A 31 12.09 9.70 -8.51
C LYS A 31 11.59 11.10 -8.18
N GLY A 32 11.86 11.61 -6.97
CA GLY A 32 11.41 12.92 -6.50
C GLY A 32 10.05 12.92 -5.82
N PHE A 33 9.44 11.76 -5.58
CA PHE A 33 8.26 11.68 -4.72
C PHE A 33 8.68 11.80 -3.26
N ARG A 34 7.98 12.63 -2.49
CA ARG A 34 8.28 12.81 -1.08
C ARG A 34 7.35 11.94 -0.24
N LEU A 35 7.93 11.18 0.69
CA LEU A 35 7.17 10.43 1.69
C LEU A 35 6.57 11.40 2.72
N VAL A 36 5.26 11.32 2.93
CA VAL A 36 4.50 12.19 3.84
C VAL A 36 4.13 11.44 5.12
N ALA A 37 3.72 10.19 4.98
CA ALA A 37 3.35 9.33 6.09
C ALA A 37 3.66 7.86 5.77
N MET A 38 3.99 7.10 6.80
CA MET A 38 4.11 5.64 6.70
C MET A 38 3.61 4.96 7.98
N LYS A 39 3.03 3.77 7.83
CA LYS A 39 2.59 2.94 8.95
C LYS A 39 2.75 1.46 8.62
N LEU A 40 3.43 0.72 9.50
CA LEU A 40 3.37 -0.75 9.52
C LEU A 40 2.11 -1.17 10.27
N LEU A 41 1.28 -1.99 9.65
CA LEU A 41 0.05 -2.49 10.28
C LEU A 41 -0.34 -3.87 9.76
N GLN A 42 -1.01 -4.63 10.62
CA GLN A 42 -1.81 -5.78 10.21
C GLN A 42 -3.23 -5.28 9.93
N ALA A 43 -3.65 -5.26 8.66
CA ALA A 43 -5.00 -4.85 8.31
C ALA A 43 -6.00 -5.95 8.70
N SER A 44 -7.15 -5.57 9.27
CA SER A 44 -8.23 -6.52 9.56
C SER A 44 -8.89 -6.99 8.26
N GLU A 45 -9.51 -8.17 8.31
CA GLU A 45 -10.25 -8.71 7.17
C GLU A 45 -11.38 -7.77 6.71
N ASP A 46 -12.10 -7.15 7.66
CA ASP A 46 -13.17 -6.21 7.36
C ASP A 46 -12.67 -4.96 6.64
N LEU A 47 -11.53 -4.41 7.10
CA LEU A 47 -10.90 -3.26 6.44
C LEU A 47 -10.47 -3.62 5.01
N LEU A 48 -9.93 -4.81 4.79
CA LEU A 48 -9.52 -5.28 3.47
C LEU A 48 -10.71 -5.51 2.54
N LYS A 49 -11.81 -6.09 3.05
CA LYS A 49 -13.06 -6.23 2.29
C LYS A 49 -13.64 -4.88 1.90
N GLN A 50 -13.60 -3.90 2.79
CA GLN A 50 -14.02 -2.53 2.50
C GLN A 50 -13.09 -1.88 1.47
N HIS A 51 -11.77 -2.02 1.61
CA HIS A 51 -10.79 -1.46 0.68
C HIS A 51 -10.93 -2.01 -0.74
N TYR A 52 -11.26 -3.29 -0.88
CA TYR A 52 -11.43 -3.97 -2.17
C TYR A 52 -12.89 -4.19 -2.57
N VAL A 53 -13.83 -3.40 -2.05
CA VAL A 53 -15.28 -3.61 -2.25
C VAL A 53 -15.68 -3.70 -3.72
N ASP A 54 -15.02 -2.94 -4.60
CA ASP A 54 -15.27 -2.94 -6.05
C ASP A 54 -14.92 -4.27 -6.73
N LEU A 55 -14.16 -5.13 -6.04
CA LEU A 55 -13.75 -6.44 -6.52
C LEU A 55 -14.56 -7.59 -5.90
N LYS A 56 -15.54 -7.31 -5.02
CA LYS A 56 -16.27 -8.34 -4.25
C LYS A 56 -16.88 -9.46 -5.09
N ASP A 57 -17.32 -9.15 -6.31
CA ASP A 57 -17.98 -10.10 -7.21
C ASP A 57 -16.98 -10.89 -8.08
N ARG A 58 -15.67 -10.63 -7.92
CA ARG A 58 -14.62 -11.33 -8.67
C ARG A 58 -14.30 -12.67 -7.99
N PRO A 59 -14.11 -13.76 -8.75
CA PRO A 59 -13.85 -15.08 -8.18
C PRO A 59 -12.57 -15.15 -7.34
N PHE A 60 -11.61 -14.26 -7.59
CA PHE A 60 -10.36 -14.18 -6.82
C PHE A 60 -10.46 -13.35 -5.54
N PHE A 61 -11.58 -12.67 -5.27
CA PHE A 61 -11.71 -11.76 -4.13
C PHE A 61 -11.44 -12.39 -2.76
N PRO A 62 -11.96 -13.60 -2.44
CA PRO A 62 -11.61 -14.26 -1.18
C PRO A 62 -10.10 -14.54 -1.06
N GLY A 63 -9.47 -14.92 -2.16
CA GLY A 63 -8.02 -15.13 -2.23
C GLY A 63 -7.22 -13.84 -2.04
N LEU A 64 -7.67 -12.73 -2.63
CA LEU A 64 -7.06 -11.41 -2.48
C LEU A 64 -7.10 -10.93 -1.03
N VAL A 65 -8.27 -11.01 -0.38
CA VAL A 65 -8.43 -10.62 1.02
C VAL A 65 -7.56 -11.49 1.92
N LYS A 66 -7.59 -12.83 1.73
CA LYS A 66 -6.74 -13.76 2.48
C LYS A 66 -5.25 -13.46 2.33
N TYR A 67 -4.81 -13.19 1.10
CA TYR A 67 -3.41 -12.84 0.83
C TYR A 67 -3.01 -11.53 1.51
N MET A 68 -3.82 -10.48 1.39
CA MET A 68 -3.53 -9.19 2.03
C MET A 68 -3.60 -9.26 3.57
N HIS A 69 -4.39 -10.18 4.12
CA HIS A 69 -4.46 -10.47 5.56
C HIS A 69 -3.34 -11.41 6.05
N SER A 70 -2.54 -12.01 5.17
CA SER A 70 -1.55 -13.04 5.55
C SER A 70 -0.37 -12.53 6.39
N GLY A 71 -0.19 -11.22 6.49
CA GLY A 71 0.87 -10.60 7.27
C GLY A 71 0.80 -9.07 7.24
N PRO A 72 1.77 -8.40 7.88
CA PRO A 72 1.76 -6.95 7.96
C PRO A 72 2.02 -6.31 6.60
N ILE A 73 1.39 -5.16 6.38
CA ILE A 73 1.65 -4.28 5.23
C ILE A 73 2.31 -2.98 5.69
N VAL A 74 3.01 -2.32 4.78
CA VAL A 74 3.42 -0.91 4.98
C VAL A 74 2.52 -0.04 4.12
N ALA A 75 1.65 0.73 4.78
CA ALA A 75 0.86 1.78 4.15
C ALA A 75 1.69 3.06 4.10
N MET A 76 1.73 3.71 2.95
CA MET A 76 2.51 4.92 2.71
C MET A 76 1.68 5.95 1.95
N GLU A 77 1.94 7.21 2.23
CA GLU A 77 1.42 8.35 1.48
C GLU A 77 2.61 9.11 0.89
N HIS A 78 2.58 9.32 -0.42
CA HIS A 78 3.57 10.13 -1.12
C HIS A 78 2.88 11.30 -1.82
N HIS A 79 3.62 12.39 -2.01
CA HIS A 79 3.18 13.48 -2.88
C HIS A 79 4.23 13.82 -3.93
N SER A 80 3.76 14.30 -5.08
CA SER A 80 4.62 14.89 -6.12
C SER A 80 4.75 16.39 -5.89
N TRP A 81 5.96 16.91 -6.11
CA TRP A 81 6.14 18.34 -6.35
C TRP A 81 5.92 18.54 -7.85
N GLN A 82 4.88 19.28 -8.24
CA GLN A 82 4.72 19.80 -9.60
C GLN A 82 5.36 21.19 -9.68
#